data_AF-A0A953KZH4-F1
#
_entry.id   AF-A0A953KZH4-F1
#
_cell.length_a   1.000
_cell.length_b   1.000
_cell.length_c   1.000
_cell.angle_alpha   90.00
_cell.angle_beta   90.00
_cell.angle_gamma   90.00
#
_symmetry.space_group_name_H-M   'P 1'
#
loop_
_entity.id
_entity.type
_entity.pdbx_description
1 polymer ?
#
loop_
_entity_poly.entity_id
_entity_poly.type
_entity_poly.pdbx_seq_one_letter_code
_entity_poly.pdbx_strand_id
1 'polypeptide(L)' 'MTSVYRQLTAVLKQHGYSLYRQSKGSHEYWCKNGCDCVSVPYTIKSRHTANDILKKAGIRQKI' A
#
# COMPACT_ATOMS: atom_id res chain seq x y z
N MET A 1 -6.87 -14.54 -10.91
CA MET A 1 -5.65 -14.29 -10.11
C MET A 1 -5.65 -12.84 -9.65
N THR A 2 -5.80 -12.56 -8.35
CA THR A 2 -5.69 -11.21 -7.80
C THR A 2 -4.21 -10.84 -7.67
N SER A 3 -3.81 -9.68 -8.21
CA SER A 3 -2.44 -9.18 -8.09
C SER A 3 -2.11 -8.82 -6.62
N VAL A 4 -0.84 -8.94 -6.23
CA VAL A 4 -0.36 -8.53 -4.90
C VAL A 4 -0.72 -7.08 -4.61
N TYR A 5 -0.62 -6.20 -5.62
CA TYR A 5 -1.09 -4.82 -5.54
C TYR A 5 -2.56 -4.70 -5.13
N ARG A 6 -3.47 -5.49 -5.73
CA ARG A 6 -4.90 -5.46 -5.38
C ARG A 6 -5.15 -5.86 -3.94
N GLN A 7 -4.41 -6.83 -3.42
CA GLN A 7 -4.53 -7.28 -2.04
C GLN A 7 -4.00 -6.21 -1.08
N LEU A 8 -2.82 -5.64 -1.37
CA LEU A 8 -2.21 -4.58 -0.58
C LEU A 8 -3.11 -3.34 -0.49
N THR A 9 -3.60 -2.86 -1.63
CA THR A 9 -4.47 -1.68 -1.68
C THR A 9 -5.84 -1.93 -1.04
N ALA A 10 -6.39 -3.15 -1.12
CA ALA A 10 -7.62 -3.50 -0.42
C ALA A 10 -7.45 -3.42 1.11
N VAL A 11 -6.36 -3.98 1.65
CA VAL A 11 -6.05 -3.89 3.08
C VAL A 11 -5.82 -2.44 3.50
N LEU A 12 -5.03 -1.68 2.74
CA LEU A 12 -4.80 -0.26 3.00
C LEU A 12 -6.12 0.53 3.08
N LYS A 13 -7.03 0.32 2.11
CA LYS A 13 -8.37 0.95 2.12
C LYS A 13 -9.19 0.57 3.34
N GLN A 14 -9.20 -0.71 3.73
CA GLN A 14 -9.90 -1.17 4.94
C GLN A 14 -9.39 -0.48 6.21
N HIS A 15 -8.11 -0.10 6.26
CA HIS A 15 -7.50 0.61 7.38
C HIS A 15 -7.59 2.15 7.30
N GLY A 16 -8.29 2.69 6.29
CA GLY A 16 -8.53 4.11 6.09
C GLY A 16 -7.47 4.85 5.29
N TYR A 17 -6.58 4.13 4.60
CA TYR A 17 -5.65 4.75 3.65
C TYR A 17 -6.33 4.99 2.30
N SER A 18 -6.06 6.13 1.70
CA SER A 18 -6.50 6.48 0.36
C SER A 18 -5.32 6.89 -0.52
N LEU A 19 -5.47 6.71 -1.83
CA LEU A 19 -4.49 7.19 -2.80
C LEU A 19 -4.48 8.73 -2.74
N TYR A 20 -3.38 9.29 -2.26
CA TYR A 20 -3.20 10.73 -2.14
C TYR A 20 -2.67 11.32 -3.45
N ARG A 21 -1.62 10.72 -4.02
CA ARG A 21 -1.08 11.12 -5.33
C ARG A 21 -0.28 10.00 -5.98
N GLN A 22 -0.13 10.08 -7.29
CA GLN A 22 0.88 9.31 -7.99
C GLN A 22 2.23 10.03 -7.89
N SER A 23 3.29 9.30 -7.55
CA SER A 23 4.66 9.79 -7.62
C SER A 23 5.26 9.52 -9.00
N LYS A 24 6.43 10.09 -9.30
CA LYS A 24 7.14 9.78 -10.55
C LYS A 24 7.34 8.27 -10.70
N GLY A 25 6.97 7.75 -11.87
CA GLY A 25 7.15 6.34 -12.24
C GLY A 25 6.03 5.44 -11.71
N SER A 26 6.39 4.33 -11.09
CA SER A 26 5.45 3.29 -10.67
C SER A 26 5.03 3.36 -9.20
N HIS A 27 5.35 4.45 -8.50
CA HIS A 27 5.04 4.61 -7.09
C HIS A 27 3.80 5.47 -6.86
N GLU A 28 2.96 5.04 -5.93
CA GLU A 28 1.77 5.72 -5.45
C GLU A 28 1.94 6.08 -3.98
N TYR A 29 1.50 7.28 -3.60
CA TYR A 29 1.45 7.69 -2.20
C TYR A 29 0.06 7.41 -1.65
N TRP A 30 -0.01 6.55 -0.65
CA TRP A 30 -1.22 6.20 0.08
C TRP A 30 -1.16 6.81 1.46
N CYS A 31 -2.13 7.66 1.80
CA CYS A 31 -2.13 8.40 3.07
C CYS A 31 -3.41 8.16 3.87
N LYS A 32 -3.28 8.17 5.19
CA LYS A 32 -4.39 8.18 6.14
C LYS A 32 -4.40 9.51 6.88
N ASN A 33 -5.52 10.21 6.82
CA ASN A 33 -5.75 11.52 7.47
C ASN A 33 -4.68 12.59 7.18
N GLY A 34 -3.95 12.47 6.07
CA GLY A 34 -2.91 13.43 5.66
C GLY A 34 -1.56 13.33 6.38
N CYS A 35 -1.43 12.51 7.42
CA CYS A 35 -0.19 12.40 8.21
C CYS A 35 0.55 11.08 7.97
N ASP A 36 -0.18 9.95 7.92
CA ASP A 36 0.44 8.63 7.79
C ASP A 36 0.46 8.22 6.32
N CYS A 37 1.59 8.40 5.66
CA CYS A 37 1.75 8.11 4.23
C CYS A 37 2.73 6.97 3.97
N VAL A 38 2.38 6.09 3.03
CA VAL A 38 3.22 5.00 2.55
C VAL A 38 3.34 5.02 1.02
N SER A 39 4.52 4.67 0.51
CA SER A 39 4.76 4.53 -0.92
C SER A 39 4.49 3.09 -1.36
N VAL A 40 3.59 2.92 -2.33
CA VAL A 40 3.15 1.64 -2.86
C VAL A 40 3.53 1.55 -4.34
N PRO A 41 4.36 0.59 -4.76
CA PRO A 41 4.60 0.36 -6.18
C PRO A 41 3.41 -0.36 -6.83
N TYR A 42 2.83 0.20 -7.90
CA TYR A 42 1.72 -0.45 -8.61
C TYR A 42 2.14 -1.75 -9.31
N THR A 43 3.44 -1.86 -9.65
CA THR A 43 4.05 -3.04 -10.28
C THR A 43 4.49 -4.11 -9.28
N ILE A 44 4.11 -3.99 -8.01
CA ILE A 44 4.53 -4.93 -6.96
C ILE A 44 4.09 -6.37 -7.26
N LYS A 45 5.07 -7.28 -7.27
CA LYS A 45 4.86 -8.73 -7.43
C LYS A 45 5.23 -9.53 -6.18
N SER A 46 6.01 -8.94 -5.28
CA SER A 46 6.48 -9.59 -4.05
C SER A 46 5.54 -9.35 -2.89
N ARG A 47 5.02 -10.43 -2.30
CA ARG A 47 4.27 -10.39 -1.03
C ARG A 47 5.12 -9.92 0.13
N HIS A 48 6.42 -10.25 0.13
CA HIS A 48 7.33 -9.82 1.19
C HIS A 48 7.41 -8.30 1.26
N THR A 49 7.64 -7.65 0.12
CA THR A 49 7.65 -6.19 0.01
C THR A 49 6.30 -5.59 0.38
N ALA A 50 5.19 -6.24 0.02
CA ALA A 50 3.87 -5.76 0.38
C ALA A 50 3.61 -5.81 1.90
N ASN A 51 4.04 -6.90 2.56
CA ASN A 51 3.95 -7.07 4.01
C ASN A 51 4.84 -6.06 4.76
N ASP A 52 6.01 -5.72 4.22
CA ASP A 52 6.85 -4.66 4.77
C ASP A 52 6.18 -3.28 4.69
N ILE A 53 5.47 -3.00 3.59
CA ILE A 53 4.69 -1.75 3.45
C ILE A 53 3.56 -1.72 4.47
N LEU A 54 2.82 -2.82 4.66
CA LEU A 54 1.78 -2.93 5.68
C LEU A 54 2.35 -2.71 7.09
N LYS A 55 3.50 -3.33 7.40
CA LYS A 55 4.19 -3.13 8.67
C LYS A 55 4.60 -1.67 8.89
N LYS A 56 5.09 -0.98 7.84
CA LYS A 56 5.39 0.46 7.89
C LYS A 56 4.15 1.32 8.09
N ALA A 57 3.01 0.90 7.56
CA ALA A 57 1.69 1.51 7.81
C ALA A 57 1.11 1.14 9.20
N GLY A 58 1.84 0.40 10.05
CA GLY A 58 1.34 -0.06 11.35
C GLY A 58 0.30 -1.18 11.27
N ILE A 59 0.11 -1.78 10.09
CA ILE A 59 -0.85 -2.87 9.85
C ILE A 59 -0.14 -4.21 10.07
N ARG A 60 -0.67 -5.02 10.99
CA ARG A 60 -0.12 -6.37 11.31
C ARG A 60 -0.64 -7.48 10.39
N GLN A 61 -1.66 -7.20 9.58
CA GLN A 61 -2.20 -8.14 8.61
C GLN A 61 -1.18 -8.44 7.51
N LYS A 62 -1.20 -9.67 6.99
CA LYS A 62 -0.32 -10.14 5.92
C LYS A 62 -1.14 -10.60 4.71
N ILE A 63 -0.52 -10.56 3.54
CA ILE A 63 -1.04 -10.97 2.22
C ILE A 63 0.00 -11.79 1.44
#